data_AF-A0A1U7D1E1-F1
#
_entry.id   AF-A0A1U7D1E1-F1
#
_cell.length_a   1.000
_cell.length_b   1.000
_cell.length_c   1.000
_cell.angle_alpha   90.00
_cell.angle_beta   90.00
_cell.angle_gamma   90.00
#
_symmetry.space_group_name_H-M   'P 1'
#
loop_
_entity.id
_entity.type
_entity.pdbx_description
1 polymer ?
#
loop_
_entity_poly.entity_id
_entity_poly.type
_entity_poly.pdbx_seq_one_letter_code
_entity_poly.pdbx_strand_id
1 'polypeptide(L)' 'MTDILTLPHGTNDVLDMPANRIPDAISALVKRREFSGLVSSIHEDMRSGDAGRRERGARALERLGFAE' A
#
# COMPACT_ATOMS: atom_id res chain seq x y z
N MET A 1 14.91 8.22 -19.42
CA MET A 1 14.02 9.00 -18.54
C MET A 1 13.84 8.19 -17.28
N THR A 2 14.39 8.64 -16.15
CA THR A 2 14.19 7.95 -14.87
C THR A 2 12.79 8.34 -14.40
N ASP A 3 11.83 7.47 -14.66
CA ASP A 3 10.47 7.61 -14.13
C ASP A 3 10.60 7.66 -12.60
N ILE A 4 10.27 8.80 -11.99
CA ILE A 4 10.36 8.95 -10.53
C ILE A 4 9.27 8.04 -9.95
N LEU A 5 9.69 6.90 -9.41
CA LEU A 5 8.78 5.94 -8.80
C LEU A 5 8.24 6.56 -7.50
N THR A 6 7.02 7.10 -7.56
CA THR A 6 6.29 7.52 -6.35
C THR A 6 5.98 6.28 -5.52
N LEU A 7 6.57 6.20 -4.33
CA LEU A 7 6.36 5.08 -3.42
C LEU A 7 5.08 5.29 -2.61
N PRO A 8 4.29 4.22 -2.38
CA PRO A 8 3.10 4.30 -1.57
C PRO A 8 3.48 4.38 -0.09
N HIS A 9 2.85 5.30 0.63
CA HIS A 9 3.01 5.49 2.07
C HIS A 9 1.73 5.16 2.86
N GLY A 10 0.60 4.97 2.17
CA GLY A 10 -0.64 4.53 2.79
C GLY A 10 -1.63 3.90 1.81
N THR A 11 -2.83 3.64 2.33
CA THR A 11 -3.92 2.93 1.63
C THR A 11 -4.26 3.55 0.26
N ASN A 12 -4.46 4.87 0.19
CA ASN A 12 -4.88 5.51 -1.06
C ASN A 12 -3.79 5.41 -2.14
N ASP A 13 -2.53 5.56 -1.77
CA ASP A 13 -1.43 5.45 -2.73
C ASP A 13 -1.38 4.06 -3.38
N VAL A 14 -1.67 3.01 -2.60
CA VAL A 14 -1.76 1.63 -3.12
C VAL A 14 -2.96 1.46 -4.05
N LEU A 15 -4.10 2.06 -3.71
CA LEU A 15 -5.34 1.94 -4.50
C LEU A 15 -5.26 2.71 -5.82
N ASP A 16 -4.60 3.87 -5.81
CA ASP A 16 -4.43 4.75 -6.98
C ASP A 16 -3.27 4.29 -7.88
N MET A 17 -2.36 3.46 -7.36
CA MET A 17 -1.22 2.95 -8.11
C MET A 17 -1.65 1.96 -9.22
N PRO A 18 -1.11 2.11 -10.45
CA PRO A 18 -1.26 1.10 -11.49
C PRO A 18 -0.73 -0.26 -11.03
N ALA A 19 -1.50 -1.34 -11.25
CA ALA A 19 -1.17 -2.67 -10.74
C ALA A 19 0.22 -3.18 -11.22
N ASN A 20 0.63 -2.81 -12.43
CA ASN A 20 1.94 -3.16 -12.99
C ASN A 20 3.12 -2.44 -12.31
N ARG A 21 2.88 -1.39 -11.52
CA ARG A 21 3.93 -0.67 -10.76
C ARG A 21 4.09 -1.16 -9.33
N ILE A 22 3.11 -1.90 -8.80
CA ILE A 22 3.12 -2.41 -7.42
C ILE A 22 4.38 -3.25 -7.14
N PRO A 23 4.79 -4.22 -7.98
CA PRO A 23 5.99 -5.03 -7.69
C PRO A 23 7.27 -4.20 -7.53
N ASP A 24 7.46 -3.20 -8.41
CA ASP A 24 8.62 -2.31 -8.36
C ASP A 24 8.59 -1.40 -7.13
N ALA A 25 7.43 -0.85 -6.79
CA ALA A 25 7.23 -0.02 -5.59
C ALA A 25 7.52 -0.81 -4.31
N ILE A 26 7.06 -2.05 -4.22
CA ILE A 26 7.34 -2.93 -3.09
C ILE A 26 8.82 -3.27 -3.01
N SER A 27 9.47 -3.59 -4.14
CA SER A 27 10.91 -3.82 -4.20
C SER A 27 11.70 -2.60 -3.67
N ALA A 28 11.30 -1.39 -4.06
CA ALA A 28 11.92 -0.15 -3.60
C ALA A 28 11.69 0.10 -2.10
N LEU A 29 10.46 -0.08 -1.60
CA LEU A 29 10.13 0.05 -0.18
C LEU A 29 10.90 -0.96 0.69
N VAL A 30 11.08 -2.20 0.22
CA VAL A 30 11.88 -3.22 0.92
C VAL A 30 13.35 -2.82 0.97
N LYS A 31 13.94 -2.36 -0.15
CA LYS A 31 15.32 -1.85 -0.18
C LYS A 31 15.52 -0.67 0.77
N ARG A 32 14.51 0.18 0.92
CA ARG A 32 14.51 1.33 1.82
C ARG A 32 14.09 1.01 3.26
N ARG A 33 13.71 -0.25 3.56
CA ARG A 33 13.19 -0.71 4.85
C ARG A 33 11.93 0.04 5.32
N GLU A 34 11.12 0.52 4.39
CA GLU A 34 9.89 1.29 4.63
C GLU A 34 8.62 0.46 4.44
N PHE A 35 8.74 -0.78 3.94
CA PHE A 35 7.57 -1.62 3.64
C PHE A 35 6.71 -1.93 4.87
N SER A 36 7.33 -2.17 6.03
CA SER A 36 6.59 -2.36 7.29
C SER A 36 5.81 -1.11 7.70
N GLY A 37 6.30 0.09 7.36
CA GLY A 37 5.61 1.35 7.60
C GLY A 37 4.33 1.45 6.78
N LEU A 38 4.40 1.12 5.49
CA LEU A 38 3.22 1.06 4.62
C LEU A 38 2.17 0.08 5.17
N VAL A 39 2.57 -1.15 5.49
CA VAL A 39 1.64 -2.18 6.00
C VAL A 39 1.02 -1.74 7.33
N SER A 40 1.79 -1.09 8.21
CA SER A 40 1.28 -0.56 9.48
C SER A 40 0.23 0.52 9.25
N SER A 41 0.47 1.46 8.32
CA SER A 41 -0.50 2.50 7.96
C SER A 41 -1.81 1.92 7.42
N ILE A 42 -1.73 0.87 6.58
CA ILE A 42 -2.93 0.19 6.07
C ILE A 42 -3.70 -0.51 7.21
N HIS A 43 -3.00 -1.16 8.15
CA HIS A 43 -3.65 -1.76 9.33
C HIS A 43 -4.28 -0.72 10.26
N GLU A 44 -3.75 0.50 10.35
CA GLU A 44 -4.40 1.59 11.09
C GLU A 44 -5.75 1.96 10.47
N ASP A 45 -5.84 1.99 9.14
CA ASP A 45 -7.12 2.19 8.43
C ASP A 45 -8.10 1.03 8.71
N MET A 46 -7.62 -0.21 8.75
CA MET A 46 -8.43 -1.38 9.11
C MET A 46 -8.93 -1.39 10.56
N ARG A 47 -8.26 -0.68 11.46
CA ARG A 47 -8.68 -0.51 12.86
C ARG A 47 -9.55 0.72 13.08
N SER A 48 -9.80 1.51 12.05
CA SER A 48 -10.62 2.71 12.16
C SER A 48 -12.07 2.39 12.50
N GLY A 49 -12.72 3.26 13.28
CA GLY A 49 -14.17 3.21 13.50
C GLY A 49 -14.98 3.50 12.23
N ASP A 50 -14.35 4.10 11.21
CA ASP A 50 -14.98 4.39 9.93
C ASP A 50 -15.00 3.15 9.02
N ALA A 51 -16.19 2.71 8.61
CA ALA A 51 -16.35 1.53 7.76
C ALA A 51 -15.69 1.69 6.38
N GLY A 52 -15.69 2.89 5.81
CA GLY A 52 -15.08 3.16 4.52
C GLY A 52 -13.55 3.06 4.57
N ARG A 53 -12.91 3.54 5.64
CA ARG A 53 -11.47 3.36 5.88
C ARG A 53 -11.12 1.89 6.03
N ARG A 54 -11.93 1.12 6.76
CA ARG A 54 -11.71 -0.32 6.92
C ARG A 54 -11.74 -1.07 5.59
N GLU A 55 -12.76 -0.82 4.78
CA GLU A 55 -12.91 -1.44 3.47
C GLU A 55 -11.76 -1.06 2.53
N ARG A 56 -11.35 0.21 2.49
CA ARG A 56 -10.21 0.65 1.69
C ARG A 56 -8.91 -0.02 2.14
N GLY A 57 -8.69 -0.13 3.44
CA GLY A 57 -7.52 -0.81 4.01
C GLY A 57 -7.44 -2.28 3.59
N ALA A 58 -8.57 -3.01 3.68
CA ALA A 58 -8.66 -4.39 3.22
C ALA A 58 -8.34 -4.51 1.72
N ARG A 59 -8.96 -3.69 0.87
CA ARG A 59 -8.69 -3.69 -0.58
C ARG A 59 -7.23 -3.35 -0.92
N ALA A 60 -6.59 -2.49 -0.14
CA ALA A 60 -5.17 -2.19 -0.33
C ALA A 60 -4.30 -3.41 -0.04
N LEU A 61 -4.57 -4.17 1.04
CA LEU A 61 -3.86 -5.43 1.32
C LEU A 61 -4.06 -6.46 0.21
N GLU A 62 -5.29 -6.61 -0.30
CA GLU A 62 -5.58 -7.51 -1.42
C GLU A 62 -4.75 -7.15 -2.65
N ARG A 63 -4.65 -5.86 -3.01
CA ARG A 63 -3.80 -5.40 -4.13
C ARG A 63 -2.32 -5.68 -3.93
N LEU A 64 -1.86 -5.72 -2.69
CA LEU A 64 -0.49 -6.09 -2.34
C LEU A 64 -0.25 -7.61 -2.35
N GLY A 65 -1.29 -8.41 -2.58
CA GLY A 65 -1.21 -9.86 -2.63
C GLY A 65 -1.30 -10.55 -1.26
N PHE A 66 -1.70 -9.81 -0.21
CA PHE A 66 -2.08 -10.43 1.05
C PHE A 66 -3.50 -10.97 0.90
N ALA A 67 -3.63 -12.29 0.75
CA ALA A 67 -4.93 -12.96 0.84
C ALA A 67 -5.31 -13.11 2.33
N GLU A 68 -6.60 -12.94 2.63
CA GLU A 68 -7.18 -13.33 3.94
C GLU A 68 -7.16 -14.85 4.13
#